data_AF-A0A964R7H0-F1
#
_entry.id   AF-A0A964R7H0-F1
#
_cell.length_a   1.000
_cell.length_b   1.000
_cell.length_c   1.000
_cell.angle_alpha   90.00
_cell.angle_beta   90.00
_cell.angle_gamma   90.00
#
_symmetry.space_group_name_H-M   'P 1'
#
loop_
_entity.id
_entity.type
_entity.pdbx_description
1 polymer ?
#
loop_
_entity_poly.entity_id
_entity_poly.type
_entity_poly.pdbx_seq_one_letter_code
_entity_poly.pdbx_strand_id
1 'polypeptide(L)'
;MKTSVYPLPLDAVLAREVAKAAKASGLSRAELMRQAIAFGLPTVVKALGKPLRRITTVNPLTPRQARALYQQDDDDRREVSQLMAAQRFEVAD
;
A
#
# COMPACT_ATOMS: atom_id res chain seq x y z
N MET A 1 31.11 10.96 -15.26
CA MET A 1 30.28 12.18 -15.39
C MET A 1 28.89 11.87 -14.87
N LYS A 2 28.39 12.58 -13.84
CA LYS A 2 27.00 12.40 -13.38
C LYS A 2 26.08 13.10 -14.37
N THR A 3 25.32 12.33 -15.15
CA THR A 3 24.28 12.87 -16.03
C THR A 3 23.11 13.33 -15.17
N SER A 4 23.12 14.60 -14.77
CA SER A 4 21.93 15.27 -14.25
C SER A 4 20.94 15.40 -15.40
N VAL A 5 19.97 14.48 -15.46
CA VAL A 5 18.89 14.53 -16.43
C VAL A 5 18.01 15.73 -16.07
N TYR A 6 18.20 16.85 -16.77
CA TYR A 6 17.28 17.98 -16.71
C TYR A 6 16.02 17.61 -17.48
N PRO A 7 14.85 17.49 -16.82
CA PRO A 7 13.62 17.26 -17.55
C PRO A 7 13.35 18.48 -18.43
N LEU A 8 13.21 18.25 -19.74
CA LEU A 8 12.76 19.26 -20.69
C LEU A 8 11.46 19.90 -20.18
N PRO A 9 11.28 21.23 -20.33
CA PRO A 9 10.05 21.88 -19.93
C PRO A 9 8.89 21.26 -20.71
N LEU A 10 8.01 20.58 -20.00
CA LEU A 10 6.79 20.00 -20.56
C LEU A 10 5.77 21.10 -20.78
N ASP A 11 5.01 20.97 -21.87
CA ASP A 11 3.78 21.74 -22.05
C ASP A 11 2.86 21.57 -20.82
N ALA A 12 2.18 22.65 -20.44
CA ALA A 12 1.40 22.71 -19.21
C ALA A 12 0.25 21.69 -19.20
N VAL A 13 -0.32 21.38 -20.36
CA VAL A 13 -1.38 20.37 -20.50
C VAL A 13 -0.80 18.97 -20.27
N LEU A 14 0.30 18.66 -20.95
CA LEU A 14 0.97 17.37 -20.82
C LEU A 14 1.51 17.13 -19.40
N ALA A 15 2.02 18.17 -18.73
CA ALA A 15 2.46 18.09 -17.35
C ALA A 15 1.31 17.72 -16.38
N ARG A 16 0.11 18.26 -16.61
CA ARG A 16 -1.09 17.91 -15.82
C ARG A 16 -1.53 16.47 -16.06
N GLU A 17 -1.49 16.00 -17.31
CA GLU A 17 -1.80 14.62 -17.64
C GLU A 17 -0.83 13.63 -17.00
N VAL A 18 0.47 13.91 -17.09
CA VAL A 18 1.52 13.11 -16.43
C VAL A 18 1.33 13.12 -14.91
N ALA A 19 0.97 14.25 -14.30
CA ALA A 19 0.69 14.32 -12.87
C ALA A 19 -0.53 13.47 -12.47
N LYS A 20 -1.60 13.49 -13.26
CA LYS A 20 -2.80 12.67 -13.04
C LYS A 20 -2.48 11.17 -13.20
N ALA A 21 -1.72 10.82 -14.23
CA ALA A 21 -1.27 9.46 -14.51
C ALA A 21 -0.34 8.91 -13.40
N ALA A 22 0.58 9.75 -12.89
CA ALA A 22 1.45 9.43 -11.77
C ALA A 22 0.65 9.15 -10.49
N LYS A 23 -0.37 9.96 -10.20
CA LYS A 23 -1.28 9.72 -9.06
C LYS A 23 -2.06 8.41 -9.21
N ALA A 24 -2.55 8.11 -10.41
CA ALA A 24 -3.31 6.89 -10.69
C ALA A 24 -2.46 5.62 -10.58
N SER A 25 -1.22 5.65 -11.06
CA SER A 25 -0.29 4.51 -11.03
C SER A 25 0.50 4.38 -9.71
N GLY A 26 0.53 5.43 -8.89
CA GLY A 26 1.34 5.45 -7.66
C GLY A 26 2.85 5.64 -7.89
N LEU A 27 3.26 5.96 -9.12
CA LEU A 27 4.67 6.21 -9.47
C LEU A 27 5.04 7.69 -9.34
N SER A 28 6.35 7.98 -9.21
CA SER A 28 6.86 9.33 -9.39
C SER A 28 6.70 9.77 -10.85
N ARG A 29 6.60 11.08 -11.11
CA ARG A 29 6.47 11.61 -12.48
C ARG A 29 7.63 11.19 -13.38
N ALA A 30 8.86 11.21 -12.86
CA ALA A 30 10.05 10.81 -13.59
C ALA A 30 10.05 9.33 -13.94
N GLU A 31 9.61 8.47 -13.02
CA GLU A 31 9.52 7.03 -13.24
C GLU A 31 8.41 6.68 -14.25
N LEU A 32 7.25 7.32 -14.12
CA LEU A 32 6.17 7.18 -15.08
C LEU A 32 6.60 7.62 -16.48
N MET A 33 7.34 8.71 -16.62
CA MET A 33 7.87 9.14 -17.92
C MET A 33 8.86 8.13 -18.51
N ARG A 34 9.79 7.59 -17.70
CA ARG A 34 10.71 6.53 -18.15
C ARG A 34 9.96 5.31 -18.70
N GLN A 35 8.93 4.87 -18.01
CA GLN A 35 8.12 3.72 -18.41
C GLN A 35 7.20 4.04 -19.60
N ALA A 36 6.65 5.25 -19.65
CA ALA A 36 5.79 5.71 -20.74
C ALA A 36 6.56 5.85 -22.06
N ILE A 37 7.87 6.14 -22.03
CA ILE A 37 8.72 6.12 -23.23
C ILE A 37 8.76 4.71 -23.84
N ALA A 38 8.81 3.67 -23.01
CA ALA A 38 8.90 2.29 -23.47
C ALA A 38 7.55 1.70 -23.91
N PHE A 39 6.45 2.02 -23.21
CA PHE A 39 5.15 1.32 -23.37
C PHE A 39 3.95 2.23 -23.68
N GLY A 40 4.15 3.55 -23.66
CA GLY A 40 3.08 4.54 -23.76
C GLY A 40 2.37 4.79 -22.42
N LEU A 41 2.00 6.05 -22.18
CA LEU A 41 1.33 6.51 -20.96
C LEU A 41 0.04 5.71 -20.63
N PRO A 42 -0.88 5.45 -21.60
CA PRO A 42 -2.14 4.76 -21.29
C PRO A 42 -1.93 3.31 -20.83
N THR A 43 -0.96 2.61 -21.43
CA THR A 43 -0.63 1.23 -21.10
C THR A 43 -0.09 1.12 -19.67
N VAL A 44 0.82 2.01 -19.29
CA VAL A 44 1.41 2.08 -17.95
C VAL A 44 0.33 2.37 -16.90
N VAL A 45 -0.57 3.32 -17.17
CA VAL A 45 -1.68 3.63 -16.25
C VAL A 45 -2.66 2.47 -16.13
N LYS A 46 -2.93 1.71 -17.20
CA LYS A 46 -3.81 0.54 -17.15
C LYS A 46 -3.18 -0.62 -16.36
N ALA A 47 -1.88 -0.84 -16.52
CA ALA A 47 -1.17 -1.95 -15.89
C ALA A 47 -0.85 -1.68 -14.41
N LEU A 48 -0.42 -0.46 -14.09
CA LEU A 48 0.03 -0.05 -12.75
C LEU A 48 -0.98 0.82 -12.02
N GLY A 49 -2.10 1.16 -12.66
CA GLY A 49 -3.19 1.87 -12.03
C GLY A 49 -3.57 1.15 -10.75
N LYS A 50 -3.51 1.87 -9.63
CA LYS A 50 -3.84 1.30 -8.33
C LYS A 50 -5.22 0.65 -8.46
N PRO A 51 -5.35 -0.66 -8.22
CA PRO A 51 -6.67 -1.24 -8.15
C PRO A 51 -7.42 -0.48 -7.07
N LEU A 52 -8.60 0.05 -7.40
CA LEU A 52 -9.50 0.68 -6.42
C LEU A 52 -9.88 -0.29 -5.29
N ARG A 53 -9.56 -1.58 -5.46
CA ARG A 53 -9.82 -2.65 -4.51
C ARG A 53 -8.52 -3.23 -3.99
N ARG A 54 -8.52 -3.39 -2.65
CA ARG A 54 -7.65 -4.13 -1.74
C ARG A 54 -6.48 -4.91 -2.40
N ILE A 55 -5.27 -4.64 -1.90
CA ILE A 55 -4.00 -5.29 -2.30
C ILE A 55 -4.01 -6.81 -2.01
N THR A 56 -4.91 -7.29 -1.15
CA THR A 56 -4.99 -8.69 -0.75
C THR A 56 -5.84 -9.49 -1.75
N THR A 57 -5.35 -10.67 -2.16
CA THR A 57 -6.09 -11.68 -2.95
C THR A 57 -7.26 -12.32 -2.19
N VAL A 58 -7.37 -12.06 -0.88
CA VAL A 58 -8.38 -12.68 -0.02
C VAL A 58 -9.59 -11.76 0.12
N ASN A 59 -10.77 -12.35 -0.11
CA ASN A 59 -12.05 -11.68 0.14
C ASN A 59 -12.18 -11.29 1.62
N PRO A 60 -12.74 -10.12 1.94
CA PRO A 60 -12.99 -9.76 3.32
C PRO A 60 -13.99 -10.76 3.95
N LEU A 61 -13.75 -11.10 5.21
CA LEU A 61 -14.74 -11.84 5.99
C LEU A 61 -16.01 -11.00 6.10
N THR A 62 -17.17 -11.65 6.02
CA THR A 62 -18.43 -10.98 6.32
C THR A 62 -18.45 -10.53 7.79
N PRO A 63 -19.20 -9.47 8.15
CA PRO A 63 -19.30 -9.02 9.55
C PRO A 63 -19.71 -10.14 10.51
N ARG A 64 -20.53 -11.10 10.05
CA ARG A 64 -20.94 -12.27 10.82
C ARG A 64 -19.77 -13.24 11.05
N GLN A 65 -18.99 -13.55 10.01
CA GLN A 65 -17.83 -14.43 10.12
C GLN A 65 -16.73 -13.82 10.99
N ALA A 66 -16.47 -12.52 10.84
CA ALA A 66 -15.50 -11.81 11.67
C ALA A 66 -15.92 -11.87 13.14
N ARG A 67 -17.18 -11.59 13.47
CA ARG A 67 -17.68 -11.68 14.85
C ARG A 67 -17.56 -13.08 15.42
N ALA A 68 -17.94 -14.11 14.66
CA ALA A 68 -17.84 -15.49 15.13
C ALA A 68 -16.39 -15.88 15.46
N LEU A 69 -15.43 -15.46 14.62
CA LEU A 69 -14.01 -15.74 14.82
C LEU A 69 -13.45 -15.03 16.05
N TYR A 70 -13.77 -13.75 16.24
CA TYR A 70 -13.27 -12.94 17.36
C TYR A 70 -14.07 -13.08 18.66
N GLN A 71 -15.20 -13.79 18.64
CA GLN A 71 -16.00 -14.11 19.84
C GLN A 71 -15.61 -15.45 20.46
N GLN A 72 -14.83 -16.27 19.75
CA GLN A 72 -14.29 -17.48 20.31
C GLN A 72 -13.25 -17.09 21.37
N ASP A 73 -13.46 -17.54 22.61
CA ASP A 73 -12.41 -17.43 23.61
C ASP A 73 -11.23 -18.26 23.13
N ASP A 74 -10.05 -17.63 23.05
CA ASP A 74 -8.80 -18.36 22.83
C ASP A 74 -8.65 -19.35 23.99
N ASP A 75 -8.44 -20.64 23.69
CA ASP A 75 -8.29 -21.69 24.70
C ASP A 75 -7.19 -21.32 25.73
N ASP A 76 -6.17 -20.62 25.26
CA ASP A 76 -4.99 -20.22 26.03
C ASP A 76 -5.25 -18.96 26.88
N ARG A 77 -6.40 -18.30 26.78
CA ARG A 77 -6.68 -17.02 27.45
C ARG A 77 -6.51 -17.12 28.97
N ARG A 78 -6.84 -18.27 29.56
CA ARG A 78 -6.62 -18.54 30.99
C ARG A 78 -5.15 -18.67 31.32
N GLU A 79 -4.39 -19.39 30.50
CA GLU A 79 -2.96 -19.64 30.69
C GLU A 79 -2.16 -18.36 30.52
N VAL A 80 -2.48 -17.55 29.50
CA VAL A 80 -1.90 -16.22 29.29
C VAL A 80 -2.23 -15.29 30.44
N SER A 81 -3.47 -15.28 30.95
CA SER A 81 -3.84 -14.46 32.10
C SER A 81 -3.05 -14.84 33.36
N GLN A 82 -2.88 -16.15 33.60
CA GLN A 82 -2.07 -16.65 34.70
C GLN A 82 -0.58 -16.30 34.54
N LEU A 83 -0.04 -16.43 33.32
CA LEU A 83 1.33 -16.05 33.01
C LEU A 83 1.58 -14.55 33.21
N MET A 84 0.66 -13.71 32.73
CA MET A 84 0.72 -12.25 32.89
C MET A 84 0.62 -11.84 34.36
N ALA A 85 -0.23 -12.50 35.15
CA ALA A 85 -0.32 -12.26 36.59
C ALA A 85 0.92 -12.77 37.36
N ALA A 86 1.56 -13.83 36.87
CA ALA A 86 2.79 -14.38 37.44
C ALA A 86 4.04 -13.56 37.05
N GLN A 87 4.03 -12.89 35.90
CA GLN A 87 5.04 -11.90 35.53
C GLN A 87 4.85 -10.63 36.35
N ARG A 88 5.40 -10.62 37.56
CA ARG A 88 5.76 -9.37 38.24
C ARG A 88 6.79 -8.67 37.35
N PHE A 89 6.35 -7.67 36.59
CA PHE A 89 7.27 -6.72 36.00
C PHE A 89 7.91 -5.96 37.16
N GLU A 90 9.14 -6.30 37.52
CA GLU A 90 10.01 -5.38 38.24
C GLU A 90 10.19 -4.17 37.32
N VAL A 91 9.40 -3.14 37.57
CA VAL A 91 9.69 -1.81 37.06
C VAL A 91 10.95 -1.39 37.80
N ALA A 92 12.10 -1.50 37.12
CA ALA A 92 13.33 -0.90 37.58
C ALA A 92 13.13 0.63 37.58
N ASP A 93 13.26 1.24 38.76
CA ASP A 93 13.23 2.69 38.99
C ASP A 93 14.26 3.45 38.13
#